data_AF-A0A3L7TLI9-F1
#
_entry.id   AF-A0A3L7TLI9-F1
#
_cell.length_a   1.000
_cell.length_b   1.000
_cell.length_c   1.000
_cell.angle_alpha   90.00
_cell.angle_beta   90.00
_cell.angle_gamma   90.00
#
_symmetry.space_group_name_H-M   'P 1'
#
loop_
_entity.id
_entity.type
_entity.pdbx_description
1 polymer ?
#
loop_
_entity_poly.entity_id
_entity_poly.type
_entity_poly.pdbx_seq_one_letter_code
_entity_poly.pdbx_strand_id
1 'polypeptide(L)'
;MNTSKFLTLALLVASAALANLAAAPVSNVARADYLGDPYPLTTCATCSKALAAGAETVVLEEMKDRSLNGTQVKFCCVKCADDFKADPAKAVPAMQKAIIAAAPAGYPLKNCLMMREEALDDTAKKVVYQNRVYQVCCKKCVVRFEKDPAKNAKEWEALVVAAQKDAYPLKTCVVSGKAIEGAGVWVVVQNRAYHLCCPGCVAPLHADPAKYAAMLTPAKP
;
A
#
# COMPACT_ATOMS: atom_id res chain seq x y z
N MET A 1 30.57 -37.60 67.26
CA MET A 1 29.20 -37.81 67.75
C MET A 1 28.37 -36.66 67.18
N ASN A 2 27.37 -36.79 66.31
CA ASN A 2 26.37 -37.84 66.13
C ASN A 2 25.77 -37.73 64.69
N THR A 3 25.85 -38.83 63.94
CA THR A 3 24.77 -39.47 63.16
C THR A 3 23.72 -38.65 62.38
N SER A 4 23.87 -38.65 61.05
CA SER A 4 22.98 -39.26 60.02
C SER A 4 21.45 -39.17 60.12
N LYS A 5 20.80 -38.56 59.10
CA LYS A 5 19.58 -38.98 58.37
C LYS A 5 19.58 -38.26 57.00
N PHE A 6 19.94 -38.87 55.86
CA PHE A 6 19.17 -39.73 54.94
C PHE A 6 17.77 -39.25 54.51
N LEU A 7 17.58 -39.22 53.17
CA LEU A 7 16.34 -39.16 52.36
C LEU A 7 15.59 -37.80 52.40
N THR A 8 15.18 -37.18 51.29
CA THR A 8 14.57 -37.77 50.09
C THR A 8 14.78 -36.91 48.85
N LEU A 9 15.06 -37.61 47.75
CA LEU A 9 15.09 -37.16 46.35
C LEU A 9 13.71 -36.65 45.91
N ALA A 10 13.62 -35.41 45.42
CA ALA A 10 12.48 -34.94 44.62
C ALA A 10 13.02 -34.23 43.37
N LEU A 11 13.12 -35.02 42.31
CA LEU A 11 13.44 -34.64 40.95
C LEU A 11 12.28 -33.80 40.39
N LEU A 12 12.47 -32.49 40.20
CA LEU A 12 11.58 -31.65 39.40
C LEU A 12 12.34 -31.21 38.16
N VAL A 13 12.14 -31.99 37.10
CA VAL A 13 12.53 -31.66 35.72
C VAL A 13 11.67 -30.49 35.28
N ALA A 14 12.21 -29.27 35.35
CA ALA A 14 11.59 -28.11 34.73
C ALA A 14 11.90 -28.17 33.23
N SER A 15 10.90 -28.66 32.48
CA SER A 15 10.89 -28.78 31.04
C SER A 15 11.26 -27.47 30.36
N ALA A 16 12.33 -27.49 29.56
CA ALA A 16 12.67 -26.45 28.62
C ALA A 16 11.60 -26.39 27.52
N ALA A 17 10.60 -25.52 27.70
CA ALA A 17 9.73 -25.10 26.60
C ALA A 17 10.52 -24.12 25.72
N LEU A 18 11.32 -24.66 24.81
CA LEU A 18 11.79 -23.93 23.63
C LEU A 18 10.55 -23.51 22.85
N ALA A 19 10.13 -22.26 23.05
CA ALA A 19 9.16 -21.61 22.20
C ALA A 19 9.76 -21.54 20.79
N ASN A 20 9.37 -22.50 19.95
CA ASN A 20 9.51 -22.39 18.50
C ASN A 20 8.63 -21.21 18.05
N LEU A 21 9.17 -19.99 18.10
CA LEU A 21 8.71 -18.93 17.22
C LEU A 21 9.13 -19.33 15.81
N ALA A 22 8.26 -20.09 15.13
CA ALA A 22 8.22 -20.03 13.68
C ALA A 22 7.90 -18.57 13.32
N ALA A 23 8.93 -17.83 12.91
CA ALA A 23 8.74 -16.55 12.27
C ALA A 23 7.88 -16.82 11.02
N ALA A 24 6.60 -16.44 11.10
CA ALA A 24 5.75 -16.39 9.93
C ALA A 24 6.47 -15.57 8.85
N PRO A 25 6.38 -15.95 7.56
CA PRO A 25 6.95 -15.14 6.51
C PRO A 25 6.35 -13.76 6.63
N VAL A 26 7.21 -12.77 6.88
CA VAL A 26 6.82 -11.38 7.07
C VAL A 26 6.30 -10.89 5.71
N SER A 27 5.03 -11.17 5.43
CA SER A 27 4.29 -10.48 4.38
C SER A 27 4.08 -9.05 4.89
N ASN A 28 5.10 -8.21 4.73
CA ASN A 28 5.10 -6.76 4.96
C ASN A 28 4.15 -6.03 3.98
N VAL A 29 3.02 -6.64 3.60
CA VAL A 29 2.16 -6.19 2.50
C VAL A 29 1.28 -5.01 2.88
N ALA A 30 1.12 -4.69 4.17
CA ALA A 30 0.29 -3.56 4.57
C ALA A 30 0.78 -2.95 5.88
N ARG A 31 1.53 -1.86 5.77
CA ARG A 31 1.75 -0.96 6.89
C ARG A 31 0.62 0.06 6.92
N ALA A 32 0.13 0.42 8.10
CA ALA A 32 -1.03 1.31 8.26
C ALA A 32 -0.80 2.75 7.74
N ASP A 33 0.44 3.09 7.39
CA ASP A 33 0.87 4.33 6.74
C ASP A 33 1.02 4.21 5.21
N TYR A 34 0.59 3.10 4.63
CA TYR A 34 0.52 2.92 3.19
C TYR A 34 -0.66 3.70 2.59
N LEU A 35 -0.36 4.81 1.91
CA LEU A 35 -1.32 5.72 1.27
C LEU A 35 -1.37 5.53 -0.25
N GLY A 36 -0.72 4.49 -0.74
CA GLY A 36 -0.51 4.22 -2.15
C GLY A 36 -1.45 3.18 -2.74
N ASP A 37 -1.15 2.80 -3.98
CA ASP A 37 -1.80 1.68 -4.65
C ASP A 37 -0.86 0.47 -4.67
N PRO A 38 -1.34 -0.78 -4.57
CA PRO A 38 -0.49 -1.96 -4.72
C PRO A 38 0.34 -1.88 -5.99
N TYR A 39 1.56 -2.44 -5.98
CA TYR A 39 2.46 -2.38 -7.14
C TYR A 39 1.74 -2.86 -8.43
N PRO A 40 1.46 -1.95 -9.40
CA PRO A 40 0.47 -2.20 -10.44
C PRO A 40 1.05 -2.90 -11.67
N LEU A 41 2.37 -3.07 -11.72
CA LEU A 41 3.05 -3.63 -12.89
C LEU A 41 3.19 -5.14 -12.79
N THR A 42 3.12 -5.81 -13.94
CA THR A 42 3.44 -7.23 -14.11
C THR A 42 4.93 -7.47 -14.38
N THR A 43 5.76 -6.42 -14.28
CA THR A 43 7.20 -6.44 -14.55
C THR A 43 8.02 -5.99 -13.35
N CYS A 44 9.23 -6.54 -13.23
CA CYS A 44 10.20 -6.21 -12.19
C CYS A 44 10.59 -4.73 -12.25
N ALA A 45 10.55 -4.05 -11.11
CA ALA A 45 10.86 -2.62 -11.04
C ALA A 45 12.29 -2.27 -11.47
N THR A 46 13.24 -3.20 -11.31
CA THR A 46 14.66 -2.96 -11.63
C THR A 46 15.00 -3.27 -13.08
N CYS A 47 14.58 -4.45 -13.58
CA CYS A 47 15.02 -4.98 -14.87
C CYS A 47 13.90 -5.13 -15.90
N SER A 48 12.67 -4.73 -15.57
CA SER A 48 11.48 -4.79 -16.44
C SER A 48 11.10 -6.19 -16.96
N LYS A 49 11.75 -7.27 -16.51
CA LYS A 49 11.35 -8.65 -16.84
C LYS A 49 9.98 -8.98 -16.23
N ALA A 50 9.21 -9.85 -16.89
CA ALA A 50 7.93 -10.33 -16.37
C ALA A 50 8.09 -10.97 -14.99
N LEU A 51 7.11 -10.73 -14.11
CA LEU A 51 7.07 -11.27 -12.76
C LEU A 51 6.35 -12.62 -12.75
N ALA A 52 6.93 -13.60 -12.05
CA ALA A 52 6.30 -14.88 -11.76
C ALA A 52 5.48 -14.82 -10.46
N ALA A 53 4.68 -15.86 -10.19
CA ALA A 53 3.82 -15.96 -9.00
C ALA A 53 4.56 -15.88 -7.65
N GLY A 54 5.88 -16.11 -7.64
CA GLY A 54 6.75 -15.99 -6.47
C GLY A 54 7.61 -14.71 -6.43
N ALA A 55 7.25 -13.68 -7.20
CA ALA A 55 7.98 -12.42 -7.19
C ALA A 55 8.08 -11.83 -5.77
N GLU A 56 9.27 -11.35 -5.43
CA GLU A 56 9.53 -10.73 -4.14
C GLU A 56 8.79 -9.41 -4.05
N THR A 57 7.98 -9.28 -3.01
CA THR A 57 7.27 -8.04 -2.71
C THR A 57 7.96 -7.39 -1.53
N VAL A 58 8.50 -6.19 -1.75
CA VAL A 58 9.26 -5.45 -0.75
C VAL A 58 8.57 -4.11 -0.53
N VAL A 59 8.39 -3.71 0.72
CA VAL A 59 8.09 -2.32 1.06
C VAL A 59 9.41 -1.61 1.27
N LEU A 60 9.64 -0.55 0.50
CA LEU A 60 10.88 0.21 0.56
C LEU A 60 10.97 0.94 1.90
N GLU A 61 12.11 0.78 2.56
CA GLU A 61 12.45 1.43 3.82
C GLU A 61 13.88 1.93 3.71
N GLU A 62 14.20 2.96 4.50
CA GLU A 62 15.57 3.51 4.61
C GLU A 62 16.21 3.95 3.29
N MET A 63 15.41 4.31 2.29
CA MET A 63 15.89 4.75 0.98
C MET A 63 16.63 6.09 1.05
N LYS A 64 17.66 6.26 0.22
CA LYS A 64 18.37 7.54 0.03
C LYS A 64 17.41 8.65 -0.36
N ASP A 65 16.54 8.38 -1.34
CA ASP A 65 15.37 9.20 -1.61
C ASP A 65 14.23 8.79 -0.67
N ARG A 66 13.99 9.60 0.35
CA ARG A 66 12.98 9.32 1.37
C ARG A 66 11.55 9.30 0.82
N SER A 67 11.31 9.88 -0.36
CA SER A 67 9.99 9.84 -1.01
C SER A 67 9.60 8.44 -1.47
N LEU A 68 10.56 7.53 -1.63
CA LEU A 68 10.32 6.14 -2.00
C LEU A 68 9.87 5.28 -0.82
N ASN A 69 10.10 5.73 0.43
CA ASN A 69 9.76 4.95 1.61
C ASN A 69 8.25 4.67 1.70
N GLY A 70 7.91 3.47 2.14
CA GLY A 70 6.54 2.97 2.19
C GLY A 70 6.00 2.53 0.82
N THR A 71 6.74 2.71 -0.28
CA THR A 71 6.30 2.21 -1.59
C THR A 71 6.49 0.69 -1.65
N GLN A 72 5.42 -0.03 -1.99
CA GLN A 72 5.49 -1.46 -2.28
C GLN A 72 6.04 -1.66 -3.69
N VAL A 73 7.05 -2.50 -3.84
CA VAL A 73 7.69 -2.78 -5.13
C VAL A 73 7.86 -4.29 -5.29
N LYS A 74 7.70 -4.78 -6.53
CA LYS A 74 7.92 -6.19 -6.85
C LYS A 74 9.19 -6.40 -7.67
N PHE A 75 9.93 -7.44 -7.31
CA PHE A 75 11.17 -7.84 -7.93
C PHE A 75 11.11 -9.31 -8.38
N CYS A 76 11.76 -9.63 -9.48
CA CYS A 76 11.82 -11.03 -9.94
C CYS A 76 12.79 -11.89 -9.10
N CYS A 77 13.67 -11.29 -8.31
CA CYS A 77 14.62 -11.96 -7.42
C CYS A 77 15.27 -10.98 -6.42
N VAL A 78 15.87 -11.51 -5.35
CA VAL A 78 16.63 -10.76 -4.32
C VAL A 78 17.62 -9.79 -4.93
N LYS A 79 18.40 -10.24 -5.93
CA LYS A 79 19.41 -9.40 -6.58
C LYS A 79 18.81 -8.13 -7.18
N CYS A 80 17.62 -8.21 -7.78
CA CYS A 80 16.97 -7.01 -8.32
C CYS A 80 16.52 -6.05 -7.21
N ALA A 81 16.11 -6.56 -6.04
CA ALA A 81 15.77 -5.73 -4.89
C ALA A 81 17.03 -5.02 -4.34
N ASP A 82 18.15 -5.73 -4.23
CA ASP A 82 19.43 -5.16 -3.78
C ASP A 82 19.97 -4.10 -4.75
N ASP A 83 19.96 -4.40 -6.05
CA ASP A 83 20.37 -3.46 -7.10
C ASP A 83 19.50 -2.19 -7.08
N PHE A 84 18.18 -2.34 -6.83
CA PHE A 84 17.27 -1.20 -6.69
C PHE A 84 17.60 -0.35 -5.46
N LYS A 85 17.87 -0.97 -4.31
CA LYS A 85 18.23 -0.25 -3.07
C LYS A 85 19.57 0.49 -3.21
N ALA A 86 20.53 -0.12 -3.91
CA ALA A 86 21.85 0.48 -4.13
C ALA A 86 21.78 1.75 -4.99
N ASP A 87 20.98 1.71 -6.07
CA ASP A 87 20.87 2.79 -7.05
C ASP A 87 19.44 2.93 -7.63
N PRO A 88 18.49 3.45 -6.85
CA PRO A 88 17.10 3.56 -7.28
C PRO A 88 16.94 4.54 -8.45
N ALA A 89 17.85 5.51 -8.62
CA ALA A 89 17.78 6.51 -9.68
C ALA A 89 17.85 5.90 -11.09
N LYS A 90 18.42 4.70 -11.24
CA LYS A 90 18.45 3.97 -12.51
C LYS A 90 17.10 3.34 -12.88
N ALA A 91 16.34 2.89 -11.88
CA ALA A 91 15.12 2.11 -12.07
C ALA A 91 13.83 2.94 -11.96
N VAL A 92 13.79 3.88 -11.01
CA VAL A 92 12.61 4.67 -10.67
C VAL A 92 12.00 5.41 -11.88
N PRO A 93 12.77 6.09 -12.77
CA PRO A 93 12.16 6.79 -13.90
C PRO A 93 11.40 5.86 -14.86
N ALA A 94 11.96 4.68 -15.16
CA ALA A 94 11.32 3.70 -16.02
C ALA A 94 10.09 3.07 -15.34
N MET A 95 10.21 2.75 -14.05
CA MET A 95 9.13 2.22 -13.23
C MET A 95 7.95 3.21 -13.15
N GLN A 96 8.21 4.48 -12.82
CA GLN A 96 7.17 5.51 -12.74
C GLN A 96 6.49 5.77 -14.08
N LYS A 97 7.26 5.76 -15.19
CA LYS A 97 6.68 5.86 -16.54
C LYS A 97 5.72 4.70 -16.82
N ALA A 98 6.08 3.48 -16.45
CA ALA A 98 5.20 2.32 -16.60
C ALA A 98 3.98 2.40 -15.68
N ILE A 99 4.12 2.88 -14.44
CA ILE A 99 3.00 3.11 -13.52
C ILE A 99 2.01 4.14 -14.10
N ILE A 100 2.52 5.23 -14.68
CA ILE A 100 1.69 6.23 -15.36
C ILE A 100 0.90 5.63 -16.52
N ALA A 101 1.50 4.71 -17.28
CA ALA A 101 0.84 4.03 -18.38
C ALA A 101 -0.20 3.00 -17.91
N ALA A 102 0.02 2.37 -16.75
CA ALA A 102 -0.88 1.40 -16.14
C ALA A 102 -1.97 2.03 -15.25
N ALA A 103 -1.97 3.37 -15.10
CA ALA A 103 -2.90 4.06 -14.23
C ALA A 103 -4.36 3.85 -14.70
N PRO A 104 -5.32 3.69 -13.76
CA PRO A 104 -6.71 3.53 -14.11
C PRO A 104 -7.24 4.75 -14.87
N ALA A 105 -8.15 4.50 -15.82
CA ALA A 105 -8.84 5.56 -16.53
C ALA A 105 -9.76 6.35 -15.58
N GLY A 106 -9.96 7.64 -15.86
CA GLY A 106 -10.76 8.53 -15.03
C GLY A 106 -9.99 8.98 -13.78
N TYR A 107 -9.48 10.20 -13.80
CA TYR A 107 -8.90 10.83 -12.62
C TYR A 107 -10.04 11.35 -11.71
N PRO A 108 -10.04 11.08 -10.40
CA PRO A 108 -11.22 11.28 -9.55
C PRO A 108 -11.44 12.74 -9.14
N LEU A 109 -10.45 13.63 -9.32
CA LEU A 109 -10.59 15.06 -9.01
C LEU A 109 -10.70 15.87 -10.30
N LYS A 110 -11.59 16.86 -10.30
CA LYS A 110 -11.74 17.81 -11.41
C LYS A 110 -10.72 18.94 -11.37
N ASN A 111 -10.25 19.29 -10.17
CA ASN A 111 -9.36 20.43 -9.93
C ASN A 111 -8.03 19.97 -9.35
N CYS A 112 -7.01 20.80 -9.52
CA CYS A 112 -5.65 20.55 -9.07
C CYS A 112 -5.58 20.52 -7.54
N LEU A 113 -4.94 19.49 -6.98
CA LEU A 113 -4.73 19.37 -5.52
C LEU A 113 -3.98 20.59 -4.93
N MET A 114 -2.97 21.08 -5.65
CA MET A 114 -2.13 22.20 -5.19
C MET A 114 -2.74 23.59 -5.42
N MET A 115 -3.79 23.65 -6.25
CA MET A 115 -4.45 24.88 -6.70
C MET A 115 -5.92 24.53 -6.94
N ARG A 116 -6.72 24.48 -5.88
CA ARG A 116 -8.07 23.87 -5.89
C ARG A 116 -9.09 24.59 -6.79
N GLU A 117 -8.78 25.80 -7.24
CA GLU A 117 -9.59 26.59 -8.17
C GLU A 117 -9.27 26.29 -9.65
N GLU A 118 -8.12 25.67 -9.92
CA GLU A 118 -7.66 25.38 -11.27
C GLU A 118 -8.18 24.01 -11.71
N ALA A 119 -8.96 23.97 -12.80
CA ALA A 119 -9.38 22.72 -13.41
C ALA A 119 -8.18 21.94 -13.96
N LEU A 120 -8.28 20.61 -13.91
CA LEU A 120 -7.35 19.71 -14.59
C LEU A 120 -7.85 19.44 -16.00
N ASP A 121 -6.92 19.46 -16.95
CA ASP A 121 -7.14 19.11 -18.34
C ASP A 121 -6.11 18.07 -18.81
N ASP A 122 -6.09 17.79 -20.11
CA ASP A 122 -5.16 16.85 -20.73
C ASP A 122 -3.69 17.28 -20.67
N THR A 123 -3.42 18.54 -20.31
CA THR A 123 -2.06 19.08 -20.14
C THR A 123 -1.52 18.88 -18.72
N ALA A 124 -2.34 18.37 -17.80
CA ALA A 124 -1.98 18.12 -16.41
C ALA A 124 -0.69 17.30 -16.28
N LYS A 125 0.14 17.69 -15.33
CA LYS A 125 1.38 16.99 -14.99
C LYS A 125 1.07 15.86 -14.02
N LYS A 126 1.80 14.75 -14.17
CA LYS A 126 1.63 13.55 -13.37
C LYS A 126 2.78 13.42 -12.38
N VAL A 127 2.46 13.06 -11.15
CA VAL A 127 3.42 12.71 -10.09
C VAL A 127 3.10 11.30 -9.63
N VAL A 128 4.13 10.48 -9.44
CA VAL A 128 3.96 9.13 -8.90
C VAL A 128 4.48 9.09 -7.47
N TYR A 129 3.62 8.68 -6.53
CA TYR A 129 4.00 8.48 -5.14
C TYR A 129 3.29 7.24 -4.60
N GLN A 130 4.04 6.34 -3.96
CA GLN A 130 3.57 5.02 -3.49
C GLN A 130 2.71 4.29 -4.54
N ASN A 131 3.23 4.21 -5.78
CA ASN A 131 2.61 3.65 -6.98
C ASN A 131 1.27 4.26 -7.43
N ARG A 132 0.79 5.33 -6.79
CA ARG A 132 -0.39 6.07 -7.24
C ARG A 132 0.02 7.23 -8.14
N VAL A 133 -0.81 7.50 -9.14
CA VAL A 133 -0.65 8.66 -10.03
C VAL A 133 -1.52 9.82 -9.55
N TYR A 134 -0.88 10.94 -9.23
CA TYR A 134 -1.50 12.22 -8.91
C TYR A 134 -1.39 13.15 -10.12
N GLN A 135 -2.41 13.98 -10.34
CA GLN A 135 -2.39 15.00 -11.39
C GLN A 135 -2.41 16.39 -10.78
N VAL A 136 -1.60 17.28 -11.36
CA VAL A 136 -1.50 18.69 -10.97
C VAL A 136 -1.41 19.57 -12.21
N CYS A 137 -1.96 20.78 -12.15
CA CYS A 137 -2.11 21.63 -13.34
C CYS A 137 -0.77 22.09 -13.96
N CYS A 138 0.32 22.18 -13.20
CA CYS A 138 1.59 22.69 -13.73
C CYS A 138 2.85 22.16 -13.03
N LYS A 139 4.02 22.45 -13.61
CA LYS A 139 5.34 22.03 -13.06
C LYS A 139 5.61 22.58 -11.66
N LYS A 140 5.16 23.80 -11.35
CA LYS A 140 5.30 24.36 -9.99
C LYS A 140 4.51 23.55 -8.97
N CYS A 141 3.35 23.03 -9.36
CA CYS A 141 2.54 22.16 -8.51
C CYS A 141 3.16 20.77 -8.32
N VAL A 142 3.94 20.26 -9.28
CA VAL A 142 4.77 19.05 -9.07
C VAL A 142 5.77 19.29 -7.94
N VAL A 143 6.52 20.39 -8.02
CA VAL A 143 7.49 20.76 -6.96
C VAL A 143 6.81 20.97 -5.61
N ARG A 144 5.59 21.54 -5.58
CA ARG A 144 4.81 21.67 -4.33
C ARG A 144 4.38 20.32 -3.78
N PHE A 145 3.96 19.39 -4.65
CA PHE A 145 3.61 18.03 -4.25
C PHE A 145 4.80 17.32 -3.58
N GLU A 146 5.98 17.41 -4.20
CA GLU A 146 7.21 16.74 -3.76
C GLU A 146 7.80 17.28 -2.46
N LYS A 147 7.41 18.48 -2.01
CA LYS A 147 7.85 19.02 -0.71
C LYS A 147 7.30 18.25 0.49
N ASP A 148 6.10 17.70 0.36
CA ASP A 148 5.45 16.90 1.42
C ASP A 148 4.48 15.89 0.79
N PRO A 149 5.00 14.86 0.09
CA PRO A 149 4.18 13.96 -0.69
C PRO A 149 3.23 13.14 0.19
N ALA A 150 3.62 12.82 1.43
CA ALA A 150 2.77 12.10 2.37
C ALA A 150 1.55 12.92 2.80
N LYS A 151 1.73 14.20 3.16
CA LYS A 151 0.61 15.09 3.46
C LYS A 151 -0.30 15.27 2.25
N ASN A 152 0.29 15.51 1.07
CA ASN A 152 -0.46 15.74 -0.16
C ASN A 152 -1.24 14.49 -0.60
N ALA A 153 -0.66 13.29 -0.41
CA ALA A 153 -1.36 12.03 -0.62
C ALA A 153 -2.58 11.88 0.29
N LYS A 154 -2.45 12.17 1.59
CA LYS A 154 -3.58 12.13 2.54
C LYS A 154 -4.67 13.13 2.17
N GLU A 155 -4.28 14.35 1.80
CA GLU A 155 -5.22 15.40 1.39
C GLU A 155 -5.96 15.00 0.11
N TRP A 156 -5.26 14.42 -0.85
CA TRP A 156 -5.86 13.88 -2.07
C TRP A 156 -6.88 12.78 -1.76
N GLU A 157 -6.54 11.81 -0.89
CA GLU A 157 -7.47 10.76 -0.50
C GLU A 157 -8.75 11.32 0.12
N ALA A 158 -8.62 12.30 1.03
CA ALA A 158 -9.77 12.95 1.64
C ALA A 158 -10.68 13.62 0.59
N LEU A 159 -10.11 14.25 -0.43
CA LEU A 159 -10.87 14.85 -1.54
C LEU A 159 -11.57 13.81 -2.40
N VAL A 160 -10.91 12.68 -2.70
CA VAL A 160 -11.51 11.60 -3.48
C VAL A 160 -12.65 10.94 -2.71
N VAL A 161 -12.46 10.68 -1.41
CA VAL A 161 -13.53 10.19 -0.53
C VAL A 161 -14.69 11.17 -0.51
N ALA A 162 -14.43 12.48 -0.33
CA ALA A 162 -15.48 13.49 -0.34
C ALA A 162 -16.27 13.50 -1.66
N ALA A 163 -15.61 13.27 -2.80
CA ALA A 163 -16.24 13.24 -4.11
C ALA A 163 -17.05 11.97 -4.39
N GLN A 164 -16.73 10.84 -3.75
CA GLN A 164 -17.31 9.53 -4.08
C GLN A 164 -18.22 8.95 -2.99
N LYS A 165 -18.07 9.36 -1.72
CA LYS A 165 -18.75 8.76 -0.57
C LYS A 165 -20.28 8.76 -0.70
N ASP A 166 -20.87 9.82 -1.26
CA ASP A 166 -22.33 9.97 -1.33
C ASP A 166 -22.94 9.00 -2.37
N ALA A 167 -22.14 8.56 -3.34
CA ALA A 167 -22.52 7.57 -4.35
C ALA A 167 -22.04 6.14 -4.01
N TYR A 168 -21.51 5.92 -2.80
CA TYR A 168 -20.99 4.61 -2.41
C TYR A 168 -22.12 3.58 -2.29
N PRO A 169 -22.03 2.41 -2.96
CA PRO A 169 -23.20 1.55 -3.17
C PRO A 169 -23.52 0.61 -2.00
N LEU A 170 -22.60 0.40 -1.06
CA LEU A 170 -22.76 -0.59 0.01
C LEU A 170 -22.88 0.06 1.39
N LYS A 171 -23.69 -0.54 2.26
CA LYS A 171 -23.74 -0.23 3.71
C LYS A 171 -22.92 -1.20 4.56
N THR A 172 -22.44 -2.28 3.94
CA THR A 172 -21.62 -3.32 4.56
C THR A 172 -20.20 -3.25 4.01
N CYS A 173 -19.23 -3.65 4.81
CA CYS A 173 -17.83 -3.71 4.39
C CYS A 173 -17.67 -4.69 3.23
N VAL A 174 -17.15 -4.22 2.11
CA VAL A 174 -16.93 -5.06 0.91
C VAL A 174 -15.94 -6.20 1.14
N VAL A 175 -15.05 -6.06 2.13
CA VAL A 175 -14.01 -7.06 2.45
C VAL A 175 -14.54 -8.15 3.37
N SER A 176 -15.20 -7.76 4.46
CA SER A 176 -15.62 -8.71 5.51
C SER A 176 -17.10 -9.09 5.46
N GLY A 177 -17.92 -8.35 4.72
CA GLY A 177 -19.38 -8.46 4.72
C GLY A 177 -20.07 -7.92 5.98
N LYS A 178 -19.31 -7.50 7.01
CA LYS A 178 -19.86 -6.98 8.26
C LYS A 178 -20.51 -5.61 8.09
N ALA A 179 -21.45 -5.28 8.96
CA ALA A 179 -21.97 -3.93 9.06
C ALA A 179 -20.84 -2.92 9.35
N ILE A 180 -20.94 -1.73 8.78
CA ILE A 180 -20.02 -0.63 9.07
C ILE A 180 -20.63 0.19 10.21
N GLU A 181 -20.00 0.12 11.38
CA GLU A 181 -20.42 0.84 12.58
C GLU A 181 -19.63 2.16 12.71
N GLY A 182 -20.30 3.20 13.24
CA GLY A 182 -19.70 4.52 13.40
C GLY A 182 -19.23 5.12 12.07
N ALA A 183 -18.03 5.72 12.07
CA ALA A 183 -17.47 6.35 10.86
C ALA A 183 -16.87 5.33 9.86
N GLY A 184 -16.59 4.10 10.29
CA GLY A 184 -15.78 3.14 9.53
C GLY A 184 -14.40 3.68 9.16
N VAL A 185 -13.79 3.07 8.14
CA VAL A 185 -12.49 3.48 7.59
C VAL A 185 -12.66 3.70 6.09
N TRP A 186 -12.32 4.89 5.61
CA TRP A 186 -12.26 5.18 4.19
C TRP A 186 -10.84 5.01 3.67
N VAL A 187 -10.69 4.29 2.56
CA VAL A 187 -9.41 4.12 1.85
C VAL A 187 -9.67 4.33 0.37
N VAL A 188 -8.71 4.93 -0.33
CA VAL A 188 -8.75 5.03 -1.79
C VAL A 188 -7.75 4.04 -2.37
N VAL A 189 -8.17 3.25 -3.35
CA VAL A 189 -7.30 2.33 -4.09
C VAL A 189 -7.64 2.44 -5.56
N GLN A 190 -6.63 2.66 -6.42
CA GLN A 190 -6.80 2.77 -7.87
C GLN A 190 -7.91 3.78 -8.24
N ASN A 191 -7.82 5.01 -7.69
CA ASN A 191 -8.78 6.10 -7.88
C ASN A 191 -10.21 5.87 -7.36
N ARG A 192 -10.45 4.79 -6.61
CA ARG A 192 -11.78 4.46 -6.07
C ARG A 192 -11.80 4.44 -4.55
N ALA A 193 -12.79 5.07 -3.94
CA ALA A 193 -13.03 5.06 -2.51
C ALA A 193 -13.73 3.76 -2.06
N TYR A 194 -13.28 3.21 -0.94
CA TYR A 194 -13.81 2.02 -0.28
C TYR A 194 -14.15 2.36 1.17
N HIS A 195 -15.34 1.96 1.63
CA HIS A 195 -15.76 2.08 3.02
C HIS A 195 -15.64 0.73 3.72
N LEU A 196 -14.75 0.66 4.69
CA LEU A 196 -14.40 -0.55 5.41
C LEU A 196 -14.88 -0.47 6.86
N CYS A 197 -15.17 -1.61 7.47
CA CYS A 197 -15.60 -1.65 8.88
C CYS A 197 -14.44 -1.39 9.86
N CYS A 198 -13.20 -1.70 9.49
CA CYS A 198 -12.04 -1.54 10.36
C CYS A 198 -10.71 -1.49 9.58
N PRO A 199 -9.60 -1.04 10.22
CA PRO A 199 -8.27 -1.01 9.58
C PRO A 199 -7.78 -2.39 9.12
N GLY A 200 -8.22 -3.47 9.76
CA GLY A 200 -7.86 -4.84 9.37
C GLY A 200 -8.35 -5.25 7.97
N CYS A 201 -9.32 -4.52 7.39
CA CYS A 201 -9.81 -4.77 6.04
C CYS A 201 -8.97 -4.09 4.95
N VAL A 202 -8.03 -3.19 5.30
CA VAL A 202 -7.18 -2.48 4.33
C VAL A 202 -6.20 -3.43 3.66
N ALA A 203 -5.55 -4.31 4.41
CA ALA A 203 -4.57 -5.24 3.87
C ALA A 203 -5.17 -6.23 2.84
N PRO A 204 -6.33 -6.88 3.11
CA PRO A 204 -6.99 -7.69 2.10
C PRO A 204 -7.41 -6.88 0.87
N LEU A 205 -7.91 -5.65 1.05
CA LEU A 205 -8.27 -4.77 -0.08
C LEU A 205 -7.07 -4.49 -0.98
N HIS A 206 -5.89 -4.21 -0.42
CA HIS A 206 -4.67 -3.99 -1.19
C HIS A 206 -4.11 -5.28 -1.82
N ALA A 207 -4.36 -6.44 -1.22
CA ALA A 207 -3.93 -7.71 -1.79
C ALA A 207 -4.67 -8.05 -3.10
N ASP A 208 -5.96 -7.67 -3.20
CA ASP A 208 -6.79 -7.98 -4.37
C ASP A 208 -7.81 -6.86 -4.66
N PRO A 209 -7.36 -5.67 -5.12
CA PRO A 209 -8.25 -4.55 -5.36
C PRO A 209 -9.26 -4.82 -6.49
N ALA A 210 -8.89 -5.64 -7.48
CA ALA A 210 -9.75 -5.98 -8.60
C ALA A 210 -11.00 -6.76 -8.15
N LYS A 211 -10.83 -7.74 -7.24
CA LYS A 211 -11.95 -8.48 -6.64
C LYS A 211 -12.96 -7.54 -5.97
N TYR A 212 -12.50 -6.64 -5.11
CA TYR A 212 -13.41 -5.75 -4.38
C TYR A 212 -13.99 -4.65 -5.26
N ALA A 213 -13.26 -4.20 -6.29
CA ALA A 213 -13.81 -3.28 -7.29
C ALA A 213 -15.01 -3.90 -8.01
N ALA A 214 -14.95 -5.17 -8.40
CA ALA A 214 -16.04 -5.90 -9.05
C ALA A 214 -17.28 -6.06 -8.15
N MET A 215 -17.09 -6.12 -6.82
CA MET A 215 -18.18 -6.18 -5.85
C MET A 215 -18.90 -4.84 -5.64
N LEU A 216 -18.27 -3.73 -6.02
CA LEU A 216 -18.87 -2.39 -5.93
C LEU A 216 -19.50 -1.93 -7.26
N THR A 217 -19.30 -2.63 -8.37
CA THR A 217 -20.07 -2.39 -9.59
C THR A 217 -21.46 -3.02 -9.42
N PRO A 218 -22.56 -2.26 -9.51
CA PRO A 218 -23.89 -2.86 -9.47
C PRO A 218 -23.99 -3.91 -10.58
N ALA A 219 -24.63 -5.05 -10.28
CA ALA A 219 -24.96 -6.02 -11.31
C ALA A 219 -25.73 -5.28 -12.41
N LYS A 220 -25.23 -5.36 -13.65
CA LYS A 220 -25.94 -4.80 -14.81
C LYS A 220 -27.35 -5.41 -14.81
N PRO A 221 -28.42 -4.59 -14.85
CA PRO A 221 -29.79 -5.12 -14.95
C PRO A 221 -29.99 -5.94 -16.22
#